data_AF-A0A924CEN1-F1
#
_entry.id   AF-A0A924CEN1-F1
#
_cell.length_a   1.000
_cell.length_b   1.000
_cell.length_c   1.000
_cell.angle_alpha   90.00
_cell.angle_beta   90.00
_cell.angle_gamma   90.00
#
_symmetry.space_group_name_H-M   'P 1'
#
loop_
_entity.id
_entity.type
_entity.pdbx_description
1 polymer ?
#
loop_
_entity_poly.entity_id
_entity_poly.type
_entity_poly.pdbx_seq_one_letter_code
_entity_poly.pdbx_strand_id
1 'polypeptide(L)'
;MLIWGQFNDEENKYVAEIVSVSGKTFECRFVHSWSKYVLQLKKINGDLSGTGHQGYVASVVSNKGGKYSTNALFTFLFYDLTDEDCLLGKSSFSTVIVKFNDGKSYLGDAKKTGKIWNIAFRHSGSNYNFDENGVVLKSGGIYPRGSKASVLCAEEGIADMD
;
A
#
# COMPACT_ATOMS: atom_id res chain seq x y z
N MET A 1 5.45 -4.62 -5.16
CA MET A 1 4.26 -3.88 -5.60
C MET A 1 3.19 -3.98 -4.52
N LEU A 2 2.58 -2.86 -4.15
CA LEU A 2 1.42 -2.82 -3.26
C LEU A 2 0.18 -2.37 -4.03
N ILE A 3 -0.99 -2.80 -3.53
CA ILE A 3 -2.28 -2.27 -3.95
C ILE A 3 -2.99 -1.66 -2.76
N TRP A 4 -3.69 -0.56 -3.00
CA TRP A 4 -4.55 0.09 -2.02
C TRP A 4 -5.96 0.22 -2.59
N GLY A 5 -6.97 -0.26 -1.87
CA GLY A 5 -8.32 -0.34 -2.42
C GLY A 5 -9.38 -0.77 -1.43
N GLN A 6 -10.59 -0.99 -1.93
CA GLN A 6 -11.76 -1.40 -1.15
C GLN A 6 -12.53 -2.51 -1.85
N PHE A 7 -13.24 -3.32 -1.06
CA PHE A 7 -14.17 -4.31 -1.61
C PHE A 7 -15.59 -3.77 -1.65
N ASN A 8 -16.34 -4.07 -2.71
CA ASN A 8 -17.79 -3.80 -2.84
C ASN A 8 -18.23 -2.39 -2.41
N ASP A 9 -17.37 -1.39 -2.67
CA ASP A 9 -17.55 -0.01 -2.25
C ASP A 9 -17.71 0.25 -0.75
N GLU A 10 -17.19 -0.66 0.08
CA GLU A 10 -17.07 -0.46 1.52
C GLU A 10 -16.17 0.74 1.85
N GLU A 11 -16.45 1.42 2.97
CA GLU A 11 -15.63 2.53 3.47
C GLU A 11 -14.21 2.09 3.84
N ASN A 12 -14.05 0.83 4.24
CA ASN A 12 -12.77 0.30 4.68
C ASN A 12 -11.79 0.17 3.52
N LYS A 13 -10.64 0.81 3.66
CA LYS A 13 -9.53 0.72 2.74
C LYS A 13 -8.52 -0.31 3.23
N TYR A 14 -8.00 -1.07 2.28
CA TYR A 14 -7.07 -2.15 2.52
C TYR A 14 -5.80 -1.94 1.72
N VAL A 15 -4.68 -2.34 2.31
CA VAL A 15 -3.41 -2.50 1.61
C VAL A 15 -3.15 -3.99 1.45
N ALA A 16 -2.66 -4.39 0.29
CA ALA A 16 -2.17 -5.73 0.04
C ALA A 16 -0.87 -5.70 -0.77
N GLU A 17 -0.03 -6.70 -0.55
CA GLU A 17 1.17 -6.95 -1.34
C GLU A 17 0.81 -7.91 -2.47
N ILE A 18 1.21 -7.59 -3.71
CA ILE A 18 1.12 -8.55 -4.81
C ILE A 18 2.29 -9.51 -4.71
N VAL A 19 1.96 -10.81 -4.65
CA VAL A 19 2.90 -11.91 -4.45
C VAL A 19 3.31 -12.53 -5.79
N SER A 20 2.37 -12.65 -6.73
CA SER A 20 2.62 -13.20 -8.07
C SER A 20 1.57 -12.72 -9.06
N VAL A 21 1.95 -12.63 -10.33
CA VAL A 21 1.07 -12.26 -11.46
C VAL A 21 1.12 -13.34 -12.53
N SER A 22 -0.02 -13.66 -13.13
CA SER A 22 -0.18 -14.62 -14.22
C SER A 22 -1.28 -14.10 -15.17
N GLY A 23 -0.87 -13.36 -16.20
CA GLY A 23 -1.76 -12.59 -17.06
C GLY A 23 -2.66 -11.67 -16.23
N LYS A 24 -3.97 -11.72 -16.48
CA LYS A 24 -4.98 -10.91 -15.76
C LYS A 24 -5.27 -11.37 -14.33
N THR A 25 -4.55 -12.35 -13.80
CA THR A 25 -4.79 -12.90 -12.46
C THR A 25 -3.57 -12.69 -11.58
N PHE A 26 -3.77 -12.26 -10.34
CA PHE A 26 -2.68 -12.03 -9.41
C PHE A 26 -3.02 -12.51 -8.00
N GLU A 27 -2.03 -13.09 -7.32
CA GLU A 27 -2.12 -13.41 -5.89
C GLU A 27 -1.69 -12.18 -5.10
N CYS A 28 -2.49 -11.78 -4.12
CA CYS A 28 -2.12 -10.76 -3.16
C CYS A 28 -2.33 -11.23 -1.71
N ARG A 29 -1.58 -10.60 -0.81
CA ARG A 29 -1.61 -10.85 0.63
C ARG A 29 -1.92 -9.55 1.36
N PHE A 30 -3.02 -9.54 2.11
CA PHE A 30 -3.46 -8.37 2.86
C PHE A 30 -2.62 -8.21 4.14
N VAL A 31 -2.02 -7.03 4.33
CA VAL A 31 -0.94 -6.84 5.30
C VAL A 31 -1.41 -6.96 6.75
N HIS A 32 -2.68 -6.66 7.02
CA HIS A 32 -3.26 -6.68 8.37
C HIS A 32 -3.69 -8.06 8.84
N SER A 33 -4.33 -8.83 7.96
CA SER A 33 -4.93 -10.12 8.30
C SER A 33 -4.09 -11.31 7.86
N TRP A 34 -3.06 -11.09 7.03
CA TRP A 34 -2.33 -12.13 6.31
C TRP A 34 -3.20 -13.01 5.41
N SER A 35 -4.46 -12.62 5.20
CA SER A 35 -5.35 -13.29 4.25
C SER A 35 -4.79 -13.16 2.84
N LYS A 36 -4.92 -14.25 2.08
CA LYS A 36 -4.49 -14.32 0.69
C LYS A 36 -5.70 -14.33 -0.22
N TYR A 37 -5.60 -13.60 -1.33
CA TYR A 37 -6.62 -13.61 -2.38
C TYR A 37 -5.96 -13.83 -3.72
N VAL A 38 -6.63 -14.61 -4.57
CA VAL A 38 -6.38 -14.61 -6.00
C VAL A 38 -7.43 -13.70 -6.62
N LEU A 39 -6.98 -12.64 -7.27
CA LEU A 39 -7.84 -11.64 -7.89
C LEU A 39 -7.66 -11.69 -9.42
N GLN A 40 -8.77 -11.57 -10.15
CA GLN A 40 -8.77 -11.47 -11.61
C GLN A 40 -9.18 -10.06 -12.02
N LEU A 41 -8.30 -9.35 -12.72
CA LEU A 41 -8.55 -8.04 -13.30
C LEU A 41 -9.75 -8.11 -14.27
N LYS A 42 -10.73 -7.24 -14.07
CA LYS A 42 -11.95 -7.15 -14.89
C LYS A 42 -11.94 -5.92 -15.77
N LYS A 43 -11.54 -4.78 -15.22
CA LYS A 43 -11.53 -3.52 -15.95
C LYS A 43 -10.56 -2.53 -15.34
N ILE A 44 -10.19 -1.57 -16.17
CA ILE A 44 -9.58 -0.32 -15.79
C ILE A 44 -10.72 0.69 -15.66
N ASN A 45 -10.88 1.28 -14.48
CA ASN A 45 -11.72 2.46 -14.30
C ASN A 45 -10.85 3.70 -14.56
N GLY A 46 -11.44 4.77 -15.11
CA GLY A 46 -10.79 6.08 -15.16
C GLY A 46 -10.45 6.61 -13.76
N ASP A 47 -10.13 7.90 -13.66
CA ASP A 47 -9.66 8.50 -12.40
C ASP A 47 -10.60 8.25 -11.20
N LEU A 48 -10.18 7.38 -10.28
CA LEU A 48 -10.94 7.03 -9.07
C LEU A 48 -10.66 7.96 -7.89
N SER A 49 -9.62 8.77 -8.00
CA SER A 49 -9.09 9.60 -6.92
C SER A 49 -9.50 11.06 -7.03
N GLY A 50 -9.98 11.49 -8.19
CA GLY A 50 -10.16 12.91 -8.52
C GLY A 50 -8.82 13.66 -8.65
N THR A 51 -7.69 12.94 -8.64
CA THR A 51 -6.32 13.47 -8.72
C THR A 51 -5.58 12.99 -9.97
N GLY A 52 -6.30 12.40 -10.93
CA GLY A 52 -5.80 11.92 -12.22
C GLY A 52 -5.32 10.47 -12.23
N HIS A 53 -5.59 9.69 -11.17
CA HIS A 53 -4.99 8.36 -10.98
C HIS A 53 -5.84 7.20 -11.50
N GLN A 54 -5.21 6.33 -12.30
CA GLN A 54 -5.87 5.23 -12.97
C GLN A 54 -6.34 4.15 -11.98
N GLY A 55 -7.65 3.91 -11.96
CA GLY A 55 -8.29 2.92 -11.13
C GLY A 55 -8.39 1.54 -11.76
N TYR A 56 -8.42 0.50 -10.94
CA TYR A 56 -8.58 -0.88 -11.39
C TYR A 56 -9.68 -1.57 -10.63
N VAL A 57 -10.35 -2.51 -11.28
CA VAL A 57 -11.31 -3.41 -10.63
C VAL A 57 -10.96 -4.84 -10.94
N ALA A 58 -10.82 -5.65 -9.89
CA ALA A 58 -10.64 -7.09 -9.97
C ALA A 58 -11.75 -7.81 -9.20
N SER A 59 -12.00 -9.07 -9.53
CA SER A 59 -12.91 -9.92 -8.75
C SER A 59 -12.13 -10.99 -8.00
N VAL A 60 -12.59 -11.37 -6.82
CA VAL A 60 -12.07 -12.54 -6.10
C VAL A 60 -12.32 -13.80 -6.92
N VAL A 61 -11.25 -14.53 -7.22
CA VAL A 61 -11.30 -15.89 -7.76
C VAL A 61 -11.35 -16.87 -6.61
N SER A 62 -10.44 -16.72 -5.65
CA SER A 62 -10.38 -17.52 -4.43
C SER A 62 -9.77 -16.72 -3.28
N ASN A 63 -9.99 -17.17 -2.05
CA ASN A 63 -9.36 -16.60 -0.86
C ASN A 63 -8.94 -17.68 0.13
N LYS A 64 -7.96 -17.36 0.98
CA LYS A 64 -7.57 -18.14 2.16
C LYS A 64 -7.50 -17.23 3.39
N GLY A 65 -8.37 -17.48 4.35
CA GLY A 65 -8.47 -16.68 5.59
C GLY A 65 -9.07 -15.28 5.39
N GLY A 66 -9.69 -15.05 4.23
CA GLY A 66 -10.33 -13.79 3.88
C GLY A 66 -11.84 -13.81 4.13
N LYS A 67 -12.44 -12.64 4.36
CA LYS A 67 -13.91 -12.53 4.53
C LYS A 67 -14.67 -12.48 3.20
N TYR A 68 -14.03 -12.10 2.10
CA TYR A 68 -14.71 -11.87 0.83
C TYR A 68 -14.72 -13.12 -0.05
N SER A 69 -15.92 -13.55 -0.43
CA SER A 69 -16.15 -14.71 -1.29
C SER A 69 -15.78 -14.44 -2.76
N THR A 70 -15.71 -15.51 -3.54
CA THR A 70 -15.60 -15.45 -5.01
C THR A 70 -16.61 -14.46 -5.61
N ASN A 71 -16.18 -13.76 -6.65
CA ASN A 71 -16.88 -12.67 -7.35
C ASN A 71 -17.04 -11.35 -6.59
N ALA A 72 -16.64 -11.24 -5.32
CA ALA A 72 -16.54 -9.94 -4.66
C ALA A 72 -15.60 -9.02 -5.46
N LEU A 73 -15.98 -7.76 -5.64
CA LEU A 73 -15.21 -6.80 -6.43
C LEU A 73 -14.26 -6.03 -5.53
N PHE A 74 -13.01 -5.89 -5.98
CA PHE A 74 -11.99 -5.06 -5.36
C PHE A 74 -11.63 -3.93 -6.30
N THR A 75 -11.86 -2.70 -5.85
CA THR A 75 -11.53 -1.47 -6.57
C THR A 75 -10.27 -0.87 -5.96
N PHE A 76 -9.22 -0.64 -6.75
CA PHE A 76 -7.89 -0.36 -6.21
C PHE A 76 -6.98 0.45 -7.14
N LEU A 77 -5.90 0.95 -6.55
CA LEU A 77 -4.76 1.62 -7.20
C LEU A 77 -3.49 0.77 -7.01
N PHE A 78 -2.57 0.85 -7.98
CA PHE A 78 -1.26 0.19 -7.92
C PHE A 78 -0.17 1.16 -7.47
N TYR A 79 0.73 0.65 -6.64
CA TYR A 79 1.93 1.36 -6.22
C TYR A 79 3.15 0.48 -6.43
N ASP A 80 4.03 0.97 -7.29
CA ASP A 80 5.35 0.40 -7.50
C ASP A 80 6.33 0.94 -6.46
N LEU A 81 7.23 0.05 -6.08
CA LEU A 81 8.37 0.39 -5.25
C LEU A 81 9.44 0.95 -6.18
N THR A 82 9.96 2.14 -5.85
CA THR A 82 11.24 2.54 -6.42
C THR A 82 12.35 2.06 -5.50
N ASP A 83 13.54 1.81 -6.06
CA ASP A 83 14.73 1.46 -5.28
C ASP A 83 15.31 2.67 -4.51
N GLU A 84 14.63 3.82 -4.53
CA GLU A 84 15.09 5.06 -3.89
C GLU A 84 14.68 5.13 -2.41
N ASP A 85 15.65 5.42 -1.54
CA ASP A 85 15.38 5.80 -0.16
C ASP A 85 14.71 7.18 -0.13
N CYS A 86 13.42 7.19 0.21
CA CYS A 86 12.62 8.40 0.13
C CYS A 86 13.01 9.45 1.17
N LEU A 87 13.62 9.02 2.29
CA LEU A 87 13.98 9.92 3.38
C LEU A 87 15.20 10.77 3.06
N LEU A 88 16.01 10.31 2.10
CA LEU A 88 17.25 10.95 1.67
C LEU A 88 17.09 11.72 0.34
N GLY A 89 16.16 11.30 -0.54
CA GLY A 89 16.16 11.71 -1.95
C GLY A 89 15.07 12.68 -2.44
N LYS A 90 13.88 12.75 -1.82
CA LYS A 90 12.73 13.51 -2.41
C LYS A 90 12.19 14.67 -1.57
N SER A 91 11.38 15.51 -2.24
CA SER A 91 10.69 16.69 -1.70
C SER A 91 9.73 16.32 -0.57
N SER A 92 9.49 17.28 0.33
CA SER A 92 8.39 17.17 1.30
C SER A 92 7.09 16.88 0.52
N PHE A 93 6.26 15.94 1.01
CA PHE A 93 5.05 15.41 0.35
C PHE A 93 5.32 14.34 -0.73
N SER A 94 5.49 13.09 -0.31
CA SER A 94 5.61 11.93 -1.21
C SER A 94 4.79 10.75 -0.68
N THR A 95 4.19 9.96 -1.58
CA THR A 95 3.67 8.64 -1.24
C THR A 95 4.85 7.71 -1.01
N VAL A 96 4.82 6.94 0.07
CA VAL A 96 5.90 6.04 0.46
C VAL A 96 5.38 4.67 0.83
N ILE A 97 6.24 3.66 0.67
CA ILE A 97 6.04 2.34 1.25
C ILE A 97 7.01 2.17 2.41
N VAL A 98 6.46 1.95 3.60
CA VAL A 98 7.23 1.70 4.82
C VAL A 98 7.25 0.20 5.09
N LYS A 99 8.43 -0.41 5.00
CA LYS A 99 8.66 -1.83 5.28
C LYS A 99 9.33 -2.00 6.64
N PHE A 100 8.61 -2.62 7.57
CA PHE A 100 9.11 -2.93 8.92
C PHE A 100 9.86 -4.28 8.94
N ASN A 101 10.65 -4.49 9.99
CA ASN A 101 11.48 -5.70 10.15
C ASN A 101 10.69 -7.01 10.26
N ASP A 102 9.39 -6.94 10.58
CA ASP A 102 8.50 -8.12 10.57
C ASP A 102 8.03 -8.50 9.16
N GLY A 103 8.54 -7.81 8.14
CA GLY A 103 8.21 -8.02 6.73
C GLY A 103 6.95 -7.31 6.27
N LYS A 104 6.19 -6.65 7.16
CA LYS A 104 4.98 -5.94 6.78
C LYS A 104 5.32 -4.61 6.11
N SER A 105 4.62 -4.32 5.02
CA SER A 105 4.79 -3.13 4.21
C SER A 105 3.50 -2.33 4.14
N TYR A 106 3.54 -1.03 4.40
CA TYR A 106 2.36 -0.17 4.42
C TYR A 106 2.54 1.05 3.54
N LEU A 107 1.46 1.46 2.88
CA LEU A 107 1.41 2.70 2.12
C LEU A 107 1.10 3.89 3.05
N GLY A 108 1.85 4.98 2.89
CA GLY A 108 1.64 6.20 3.66
C GLY A 108 2.04 7.47 2.90
N ASP A 109 1.66 8.61 3.48
CA ASP A 109 1.97 9.93 2.95
C ASP A 109 3.03 10.59 3.85
N ALA A 110 4.19 10.90 3.27
CA ALA A 110 5.35 11.41 3.99
C ALA A 110 5.47 12.94 3.85
N LYS A 111 5.65 13.62 4.98
CA LYS A 111 5.90 15.07 5.08
C LYS A 111 7.15 15.32 5.91
N LYS A 112 8.10 16.09 5.38
CA LYS A 112 9.33 16.46 6.08
C LYS A 112 9.14 17.77 6.85
N THR A 113 9.49 17.77 8.13
CA THR A 113 9.59 18.96 8.99
C THR A 113 10.98 18.99 9.63
N GLY A 114 11.89 19.78 9.06
CA GLY A 114 13.30 19.78 9.46
C GLY A 114 13.96 18.43 9.17
N LYS A 115 14.52 17.79 10.22
CA LYS A 115 15.11 16.44 10.14
C LYS A 115 14.12 15.30 10.45
N ILE A 116 12.86 15.62 10.71
CA ILE A 116 11.84 14.65 11.09
C ILE A 116 10.92 14.42 9.90
N TRP A 117 10.67 13.16 9.61
CA TRP A 117 9.69 12.72 8.63
C TRP A 117 8.42 12.28 9.35
N ASN A 118 7.31 12.95 9.08
CA ASN A 118 5.99 12.53 9.53
C ASN A 118 5.34 11.68 8.43
N ILE A 119 4.96 10.45 8.75
CA ILE A 119 4.30 9.53 7.81
C ILE A 119 2.92 9.18 8.35
N ALA A 120 1.89 9.52 7.58
CA ALA A 120 0.50 9.16 7.83
C ALA A 120 0.14 7.90 7.03
N PHE A 121 -0.23 6.80 7.70
CA PHE A 121 -0.56 5.56 7.02
C PHE A 121 -1.99 5.55 6.47
N ARG A 122 -2.15 5.29 5.17
CA ARG A 122 -3.45 5.39 4.47
C ARG A 122 -4.50 4.37 4.92
N HIS A 123 -4.09 3.27 5.54
CA HIS A 123 -5.02 2.23 5.99
C HIS A 123 -5.66 2.54 7.35
N SER A 124 -5.04 3.38 8.19
CA SER A 124 -5.47 3.62 9.58
C SER A 124 -5.52 5.10 9.96
N GLY A 125 -4.88 5.98 9.19
CA GLY A 125 -4.61 7.36 9.59
C GLY A 125 -3.58 7.48 10.71
N SER A 126 -2.94 6.38 11.15
CA SER A 126 -1.89 6.42 12.16
C SER A 126 -0.70 7.23 11.69
N ASN A 127 -0.22 8.12 12.54
CA ASN A 127 0.89 9.02 12.23
C ASN A 127 2.16 8.62 13.00
N TYR A 128 3.27 8.46 12.29
CA TYR A 128 4.57 8.13 12.85
C TYR A 128 5.57 9.23 12.52
N ASN A 129 6.52 9.45 13.42
CA ASN A 129 7.69 10.27 13.13
C ASN A 129 8.90 9.37 12.97
N PHE A 130 9.66 9.59 11.91
CA PHE A 130 10.92 8.93 11.62
C PHE A 130 12.07 9.94 11.57
N ASP A 131 13.27 9.49 11.92
CA ASP A 131 14.49 10.19 11.53
C ASP A 131 14.87 9.86 10.07
N GLU A 132 15.97 10.45 9.59
CA GLU A 132 16.48 10.22 8.23
C GLU A 132 17.00 8.79 7.99
N ASN A 133 17.18 8.00 9.04
CA ASN A 133 17.67 6.61 8.97
C ASN A 133 16.53 5.58 9.09
N GLY A 134 15.27 6.04 9.04
CA GLY A 134 14.09 5.18 9.14
C GLY A 134 13.82 4.65 10.55
N VAL A 135 14.33 5.30 11.60
CA VAL A 135 14.05 4.94 12.99
C VAL A 135 12.82 5.70 13.50
N VAL A 136 11.88 4.97 14.10
CA VAL A 136 10.68 5.56 14.72
C VAL A 136 11.07 6.42 15.92
N LEU A 137 10.82 7.71 15.84
CA LEU A 137 10.97 8.69 16.92
C LEU A 137 9.68 8.84 17.75
N LYS A 138 8.51 8.75 17.09
CA LYS A 138 7.18 8.78 17.71
C LYS A 138 6.30 7.74 17.05
N SER A 139 5.63 6.92 17.86
CA SER A 139 4.69 5.91 17.38
C SER A 139 3.25 6.43 17.38
N GLY A 140 2.51 6.08 16.33
CA GLY A 140 1.06 6.25 16.25
C GLY A 140 0.30 4.91 16.17
N GLY A 141 0.96 3.79 16.50
CA GLY A 141 0.37 2.45 16.41
C GLY A 141 1.27 1.37 17.00
N ILE A 142 1.31 0.20 16.36
CA ILE A 142 1.92 -1.01 16.94
C ILE A 142 3.46 -1.02 16.95
N TYR A 143 4.13 -0.20 16.14
CA TYR A 143 5.59 -0.18 16.07
C TYR A 143 6.14 0.85 17.07
N PRO A 144 6.80 0.43 18.16
CA PRO A 144 7.25 1.36 19.20
C PRO A 144 8.40 2.26 18.74
N ARG A 145 8.69 3.31 19.53
CA ARG A 145 9.89 4.14 19.35
C ARG A 145 11.15 3.27 19.35
N GLY A 146 12.08 3.57 18.43
CA GLY A 146 13.30 2.79 18.21
C GLY A 146 13.14 1.66 17.19
N SER A 147 11.92 1.34 16.75
CA SER A 147 11.71 0.42 15.63
C SER A 147 12.36 0.97 14.37
N LYS A 148 12.98 0.11 13.57
CA LYS A 148 13.56 0.45 12.27
C LYS A 148 12.63 0.02 11.15
N ALA A 149 12.54 0.85 10.11
CA ALA A 149 11.87 0.54 8.87
C ALA A 149 12.67 1.06 7.68
N SER A 150 12.55 0.39 6.54
CA SER A 150 12.94 0.96 5.25
C SER A 150 11.78 1.79 4.71
N VAL A 151 12.04 3.03 4.30
CA VAL A 151 11.03 3.91 3.71
C VAL A 151 11.40 4.17 2.26
N LEU A 152 10.68 3.52 1.37
CA LEU A 152 10.92 3.55 -0.06
C LEU A 152 9.92 4.50 -0.71
N CYS A 153 10.34 5.23 -1.74
CA CYS A 153 9.38 6.02 -2.49
C CYS A 153 8.39 5.08 -3.19
N ALA A 154 7.15 5.53 -3.30
CA ALA A 154 6.11 4.81 -3.99
C ALA A 154 5.59 5.68 -5.12
N GLU A 155 5.59 5.11 -6.32
CA GLU A 155 5.00 5.76 -7.49
C GLU A 155 3.80 4.94 -7.92
N GLU A 156 2.78 5.64 -8.42
CA GLU A 156 1.60 4.95 -8.91
C GLU A 156 1.94 4.22 -10.21
N GLY A 157 1.71 2.92 -10.18
CA GLY A 157 2.00 2.04 -11.29
C GLY A 157 0.84 1.99 -12.28
N ILE A 158 1.16 1.70 -13.54
CA ILE A 158 0.20 1.16 -14.49
C ILE A 158 0.41 -0.35 -14.50
N ALA A 159 -0.66 -1.10 -14.27
CA ALA A 159 -0.57 -2.54 -14.30
C ALA A 159 -0.43 -3.04 -15.74
N ASP A 160 0.80 -3.42 -16.10
CA ASP A 160 1.08 -4.17 -17.31
C ASP A 160 0.71 -5.65 -17.07
N MET A 161 -0.59 -5.93 -17.20
CA MET A 161 -1.20 -7.25 -17.00
C MET A 161 -1.75 -7.78 -18.33
N ASP A 162 -0.87 -7.85 -19.33
CA ASP A 162 -1.14 -8.50 -20.62
C ASP A 162 -1.24 -10.04 -20.51
#